data_AF-A0A832S8R9-F1
#
_entry.id   AF-A0A832S8R9-F1
#
_cell.length_a   1.000
_cell.length_b   1.000
_cell.length_c   1.000
_cell.angle_alpha   90.00
_cell.angle_beta   90.00
_cell.angle_gamma   90.00
#
_symmetry.space_group_name_H-M   'P 1'
#
loop_
_entity.id
_entity.type
_entity.pdbx_description
1 polymer ?
#
loop_
_entity_poly.entity_id
_entity_poly.type
_entity_poly.pdbx_seq_one_letter_code
_entity_poly.pdbx_strand_id
1 'polypeptide(L)'
;MRPIVPYYKEKLEAFLERYWEFYGELSEFRIKPDSGVVEQLSTKFDQLFSTITGYEQLDERIGKTKENKEHLLKVLLLPEVPLHNNAAELAARAKVRK
;
A
#
# COMPACT_ATOMS: atom_id res chain seq x y z
N MET A 1 -25.28 -2.96 14.59
CA MET A 1 -24.21 -2.49 15.51
C MET A 1 -22.87 -2.93 14.94
N ARG A 2 -21.96 -2.01 14.63
CA ARG A 2 -20.57 -2.36 14.26
C ARG A 2 -19.68 -1.88 15.40
N PRO A 3 -19.02 -2.77 16.17
CA PRO A 3 -18.03 -2.33 17.12
C PRO A 3 -16.83 -1.87 16.31
N ILE A 4 -16.74 -0.55 16.06
CA ILE A 4 -15.50 0.07 15.57
C ILE A 4 -14.59 0.14 16.78
N VAL A 5 -13.90 -0.96 17.03
CA VAL A 5 -12.94 -1.09 18.12
C VAL A 5 -11.81 -0.07 17.85
N PRO A 6 -11.64 0.95 18.69
CA PRO A 6 -10.69 2.05 18.46
C PRO A 6 -9.24 1.56 18.28
N TYR A 7 -8.91 0.41 18.87
CA TYR A 7 -7.58 -0.23 18.79
C TYR A 7 -7.14 -0.60 17.36
N TYR A 8 -8.08 -1.00 16.48
CA TYR A 8 -7.74 -1.33 15.09
C TYR A 8 -7.55 -0.08 14.23
N LYS A 9 -8.08 1.07 14.69
CA LYS A 9 -8.00 2.33 13.96
C LYS A 9 -6.59 2.89 13.96
N GLU A 10 -5.92 2.87 15.11
CA GLU A 10 -4.53 3.36 15.26
C GLU A 10 -3.55 2.54 14.41
N LYS A 11 -3.69 1.21 14.40
CA LYS A 11 -2.86 0.32 13.57
C LYS A 11 -3.08 0.56 12.08
N LEU A 12 -4.33 0.76 11.67
CA LEU A 12 -4.67 1.11 10.30
C LEU A 12 -4.11 2.49 9.92
N GLU A 13 -4.16 3.47 10.83
CA GLU A 13 -3.60 4.82 10.61
C GLU A 13 -2.09 4.78 10.42
N ALA A 14 -1.38 4.08 11.31
CA ALA A 14 0.06 3.90 11.20
C ALA A 14 0.48 3.17 9.90
N PHE A 15 -0.29 2.15 9.48
CA PHE A 15 -0.05 1.48 8.21
C PHE A 15 -0.33 2.39 7.01
N LEU A 16 -1.44 3.12 7.03
CA LEU A 16 -1.81 4.05 5.95
C LEU A 16 -0.78 5.17 5.80
N GLU A 17 -0.25 5.72 6.89
CA GLU A 17 0.81 6.74 6.85
C GLU A 17 2.02 6.24 6.06
N ARG A 18 2.54 5.06 6.42
CA ARG A 18 3.67 4.43 5.71
C ARG A 18 3.32 4.06 4.26
N TYR A 19 2.09 3.63 4.02
CA TYR A 19 1.61 3.33 2.67
C TYR A 19 1.56 4.59 1.80
N TRP A 20 1.09 5.72 2.34
CA TRP A 20 1.06 6.99 1.62
C TRP A 20 2.46 7.55 1.36
N GLU A 21 3.40 7.40 2.29
CA GLU A 21 4.80 7.74 2.03
C GLU A 21 5.36 6.92 0.85
N PHE A 22 5.16 5.59 0.88
CA PHE A 22 5.56 4.72 -0.23
C PHE A 22 4.88 5.09 -1.55
N TYR A 23 3.58 5.42 -1.51
CA TYR A 23 2.82 5.84 -2.68
C TYR A 23 3.33 7.17 -3.26
N GLY A 24 3.75 8.10 -2.40
CA GLY A 24 4.39 9.35 -2.80
C GLY A 24 5.64 9.10 -3.62
N GLU A 25 6.54 8.25 -3.11
CA GLU A 25 7.77 7.88 -3.82
C GLU A 25 7.48 7.19 -5.16
N LEU A 26 6.43 6.36 -5.21
CA LEU A 26 6.00 5.66 -6.42
C LEU A 26 5.39 6.62 -7.46
N SER A 27 4.67 7.65 -7.00
CA SER A 27 4.17 8.74 -7.84
C SER A 27 5.31 9.59 -8.40
N GLU A 28 6.32 9.91 -7.59
CA GLU A 28 7.53 10.63 -8.05
C GLU A 28 8.32 9.80 -9.06
N PHE A 29 8.45 8.49 -8.82
CA PHE A 29 9.05 7.56 -9.77
C PHE A 29 8.31 7.56 -11.11
N ARG A 30 6.99 7.66 -11.12
CA ARG A 30 6.20 7.73 -12.37
C ARG A 30 6.54 8.98 -13.20
N ILE A 31 6.89 10.07 -12.53
CA ILE A 31 7.34 11.32 -13.19
C ILE A 31 8.78 11.18 -13.68
N LYS A 32 9.64 10.52 -12.89
CA LYS A 32 11.04 10.28 -13.22
C LYS A 32 11.43 8.83 -12.93
N PRO A 33 11.28 7.91 -13.91
CA PRO A 33 11.63 6.52 -13.70
C PRO A 33 13.15 6.39 -13.56
N ASP A 34 13.60 5.99 -12.38
CA ASP A 34 15.01 5.81 -12.05
C ASP A 34 15.29 4.38 -11.60
N SER A 35 16.12 3.65 -12.35
CA SER A 35 16.41 2.25 -12.08
C SER A 35 16.95 1.99 -10.67
N GLY A 36 17.65 2.95 -10.04
CA GLY A 36 18.14 2.84 -8.67
C GLY A 36 17.04 2.96 -7.61
N VAL A 37 15.92 3.60 -7.94
CA VAL A 37 14.75 3.74 -7.05
C VAL A 37 13.83 2.51 -7.15
N VAL A 38 13.85 1.78 -8.27
CA VAL A 38 13.06 0.54 -8.45
C VAL A 38 13.38 -0.50 -7.37
N GLU A 39 14.66 -0.79 -7.14
CA GLU A 39 15.09 -1.77 -6.13
C GLU A 39 14.78 -1.31 -4.71
N GLN A 40 14.90 0.00 -4.45
CA GLN A 40 14.55 0.60 -3.17
C GLN A 40 13.04 0.51 -2.90
N LEU A 41 12.21 0.84 -3.89
CA LEU A 41 10.75 0.69 -3.80
C LEU A 41 10.34 -0.77 -3.64
N SER A 42 10.98 -1.70 -4.37
CA SER A 42 10.71 -3.14 -4.23
C SER A 42 11.00 -3.65 -2.81
N THR A 43 12.12 -3.22 -2.23
CA THR A 43 12.51 -3.53 -0.85
C THR A 43 11.55 -2.92 0.17
N LYS A 44 11.25 -1.61 0.04
CA LYS A 44 10.31 -0.91 0.91
C LYS A 44 8.93 -1.53 0.87
N PHE A 45 8.46 -1.92 -0.32
CA PHE A 45 7.20 -2.65 -0.48
C PHE A 45 7.24 -3.96 0.30
N ASP A 46 8.29 -4.77 0.16
CA ASP A 46 8.38 -6.03 0.90
C ASP A 46 8.34 -5.81 2.42
N GLN A 47 9.08 -4.81 2.92
CA GLN A 47 9.07 -4.47 4.35
C GLN A 47 7.70 -3.99 4.82
N LEU A 48 7.03 -3.12 4.07
CA LEU A 48 5.71 -2.60 4.40
C LEU A 48 4.67 -3.72 4.43
N PHE A 49 4.63 -4.54 3.37
CA PHE A 49 3.68 -5.64 3.22
C PHE A 49 4.09 -6.93 3.93
N SER A 50 5.24 -6.94 4.63
CA SER A 50 5.59 -7.98 5.59
C SER A 50 5.21 -7.60 7.03
N THR A 51 4.62 -6.42 7.24
CA THR A 51 4.17 -5.98 8.57
C THR A 51 2.93 -6.77 8.98
N ILE A 52 3.01 -7.42 10.14
CA ILE A 52 1.86 -8.08 10.77
C ILE A 52 1.26 -7.12 11.80
N THR A 53 0.04 -6.67 11.54
CA THR A 53 -0.67 -5.73 12.40
C THR A 53 -1.42 -6.43 13.53
N GLY A 54 -1.70 -7.74 13.39
CA GLY A 54 -2.56 -8.49 14.31
C GLY A 54 -4.04 -8.13 14.17
N TYR A 55 -4.40 -7.51 13.04
CA TYR A 55 -5.77 -7.31 12.61
C TYR A 55 -5.97 -8.20 11.39
N GLU A 56 -6.56 -9.37 11.61
CA GLU A 56 -6.67 -10.45 10.63
C GLU A 56 -7.17 -9.99 9.26
N GLN A 57 -8.16 -9.10 9.19
CA GLN A 57 -8.67 -8.58 7.92
C GLN A 57 -7.69 -7.64 7.19
N LEU A 58 -6.85 -6.91 7.94
CA LEU A 58 -5.79 -6.08 7.36
C LEU A 58 -4.59 -6.94 6.97
N ASP A 59 -4.20 -7.90 7.81
CA ASP A 59 -3.13 -8.86 7.53
C ASP A 59 -3.47 -9.71 6.28
N GLU A 60 -4.71 -10.15 6.11
CA GLU A 60 -5.16 -10.87 4.92
C GLU A 60 -5.07 -9.99 3.65
N ARG A 61 -5.41 -8.70 3.76
CA ARG A 61 -5.27 -7.73 2.65
C ARG A 61 -3.82 -7.44 2.33
N ILE A 62 -2.97 -7.32 3.35
CA ILE A 62 -1.53 -7.14 3.21
C ILE A 62 -0.93 -8.34 2.48
N GLY A 63 -1.29 -9.56 2.90
CA GLY A 63 -0.87 -10.80 2.23
C GLY A 63 -1.29 -10.84 0.76
N LYS A 64 -2.57 -10.59 0.46
CA LYS A 64 -3.06 -10.52 -0.92
C LYS A 64 -2.34 -9.47 -1.77
N THR A 65 -1.99 -8.32 -1.18
CA THR A 65 -1.26 -7.27 -1.89
C THR A 65 0.20 -7.67 -2.10
N LYS A 66 0.82 -8.37 -1.14
CA LYS A 66 2.15 -8.97 -1.26
C LYS A 66 2.22 -10.01 -2.38
N GLU A 67 1.20 -10.84 -2.53
CA GLU A 67 1.10 -11.79 -3.65
C GLU A 67 0.96 -11.04 -4.99
N ASN A 68 0.26 -9.90 -5.00
CA ASN A 68 0.17 -9.03 -6.17
C ASN A 68 1.38 -8.09 -6.36
N LYS A 69 2.46 -8.27 -5.59
CA LYS A 69 3.70 -7.48 -5.70
C LYS A 69 4.21 -7.43 -7.14
N GLU A 70 4.19 -8.55 -7.85
CA GLU A 70 4.64 -8.59 -9.25
C GLU A 70 3.81 -7.69 -10.16
N HIS A 71 2.51 -7.61 -9.93
CA HIS A 71 1.61 -6.75 -10.69
C HIS A 71 1.78 -5.28 -10.31
N LEU A 72 2.03 -5.00 -9.02
CA LEU A 72 2.19 -3.65 -8.52
C LEU A 72 3.57 -3.09 -8.88
N LEU A 73 4.64 -3.87 -8.75
CA LEU A 73 5.98 -3.49 -9.21
C LEU A 73 6.10 -3.47 -10.73
N LYS A 74 5.22 -4.14 -11.47
CA LYS A 74 5.12 -3.96 -12.93
C LYS A 74 4.84 -2.51 -13.32
N VAL A 75 4.20 -1.71 -12.46
CA VAL A 75 4.04 -0.26 -12.70
C VAL A 75 5.37 0.49 -12.75
N LEU A 76 6.40 -0.03 -12.06
CA LEU A 76 7.75 0.53 -12.06
C LEU A 76 8.46 0.25 -13.38
N LEU A 77 8.11 -0.85 -14.04
CA LEU A 77 8.63 -1.24 -15.35
C LEU A 77 7.81 -0.64 -16.50
N LEU A 78 6.49 -0.53 -16.31
CA LEU A 78 5.54 0.05 -17.26
C LEU A 78 4.67 1.11 -16.55
N PRO A 79 5.02 2.41 -16.66
CA PRO A 79 4.22 3.51 -16.08
C PRO A 79 2.84 3.69 -16.73
N GLU A 80 2.60 2.95 -17.82
CA GLU A 80 1.33 2.84 -18.56
C GLU A 80 0.31 1.96 -17.83
N VAL A 81 0.76 1.05 -16.95
CA VAL A 81 -0.13 0.21 -16.16
C VAL A 81 -0.80 1.09 -15.09
N PRO A 82 -2.14 1.08 -14.98
CA PRO A 82 -2.79 1.77 -13.89
C PRO A 82 -2.42 1.12 -12.56
N LEU A 83 -1.83 1.90 -11.66
CA LEU A 83 -1.55 1.52 -10.27
C LEU A 83 -2.80 1.07 -9.50
N HIS A 84 -3.97 1.44 -10.01
CA HIS A 84 -5.26 1.22 -9.39
C HIS A 84 -5.84 -0.12 -9.84
N ASN A 85 -5.63 -1.15 -9.03
CA ASN A 85 -6.63 -2.20 -8.94
C ASN A 85 -7.16 -2.30 -7.50
N ASN A 86 -8.24 -1.52 -7.29
CA ASN A 86 -9.43 -1.86 -6.51
C ASN A 86 -9.25 -2.72 -5.25
N ALA A 87 -8.94 -2.08 -4.11
CA ALA A 87 -9.56 -2.32 -2.79
C ALA A 87 -8.90 -1.47 -1.70
N ALA A 88 -7.58 -1.33 -1.76
CA ALA A 88 -6.79 -0.61 -0.74
C ALA A 88 -7.11 0.89 -0.73
N GLU A 89 -7.19 1.53 -1.91
CA GLU A 89 -7.55 2.95 -2.03
C GLU A 89 -9.00 3.22 -1.63
N LEU A 90 -9.95 2.31 -1.92
CA LEU A 90 -11.34 2.45 -1.49
C LEU A 90 -11.47 2.39 0.04
N ALA A 91 -10.66 1.56 0.69
CA ALA A 91 -10.58 1.49 2.16
C ALA A 91 -9.90 2.73 2.77
N ALA A 92 -8.90 3.30 2.10
CA ALA A 92 -8.25 4.54 2.52
C ALA A 92 -9.17 5.77 2.32
N ARG A 93 -9.81 5.89 1.14
CA ARG A 93 -10.74 6.98 0.79
C ARG A 93 -12.03 6.97 1.61
N ALA A 94 -12.50 5.80 2.06
CA ALA A 94 -13.63 5.72 2.99
C ALA A 94 -13.38 6.48 4.31
N LYS A 95 -12.11 6.76 4.64
CA LYS A 95 -11.73 7.49 5.85
C LYS A 95 -11.51 9.00 5.65
N VAL A 96 -11.39 9.46 4.40
CA VAL A 96 -11.19 10.89 4.07
C VAL A 96 -12.51 11.64 3.89
N ARG A 97 -13.66 10.96 4.00
CA ARG A 97 -14.95 11.62 4.23
C ARG A 97 -15.21 11.72 5.74
N LYS A 98 -14.68 12.77 6.34
CA LYS A 98 -15.34 13.41 7.49
C LYS A 98 -15.23 14.92 7.33
#